data_AF-A0A537ZPI5-F1
#
_entry.id   AF-A0A537ZPI5-F1
#
_cell.length_a   1.000
_cell.length_b   1.000
_cell.length_c   1.000
_cell.angle_alpha   90.00
_cell.angle_beta   90.00
_cell.angle_gamma   90.00
#
_symmetry.space_group_name_H-M   'P 1'
#
loop_
_entity.id
_entity.type
_entity.pdbx_description
1 polymer ?
#
loop_
_entity_poly.entity_id
_entity_poly.type
_entity_poly.pdbx_seq_one_letter_code
_entity_poly.pdbx_strand_id
1 'polypeptide(L)'
;MFLIIGENTDYSHLKITNAPYLMSTIRPQSAWLANYYAATHWSQANYVALVTGQFTRCEQQDGGIACHQNVDNLYHQLDATGRTWKVWLEAGTAKCDTGSGGSCSSNVACPLSGFYTTGNPPILFDNIEGPNGVWSPTEPSAECLANDVPAGTPSAGMATFNADLATGNVADFNTVIPNGCDDGEANCKPVNNRYTQFDDFLAHE
;
A
#
# COMPACT_ATOMS: atom_id res chain seq x y z
N MET A 1 2.83 -7.54 -13.06
CA MET A 1 1.92 -8.05 -11.99
C MET A 1 1.45 -6.85 -11.18
N PHE A 2 0.18 -6.84 -10.76
CA PHE A 2 -0.38 -5.81 -9.89
C PHE A 2 -0.90 -6.44 -8.61
N LEU A 3 -0.53 -5.86 -7.48
CA LEU A 3 -1.03 -6.18 -6.15
C LEU A 3 -1.74 -4.94 -5.63
N ILE A 4 -3.05 -5.02 -5.43
CA ILE A 4 -3.85 -3.95 -4.83
C ILE A 4 -4.18 -4.40 -3.42
N ILE A 5 -3.90 -3.56 -2.43
CA ILE A 5 -4.08 -3.88 -1.01
C ILE A 5 -5.20 -3.01 -0.45
N GLY A 6 -6.16 -3.63 0.20
CA GLY A 6 -7.14 -2.95 1.05
C GLY A 6 -6.87 -3.25 2.53
N GLU A 7 -7.44 -2.42 3.40
CA GLU A 7 -7.23 -2.43 4.85
C GLU A 7 -8.43 -2.97 5.63
N ASN A 8 -8.12 -3.56 6.79
CA ASN A 8 -9.02 -3.75 7.93
C ASN A 8 -10.43 -4.29 7.61
N THR A 9 -10.49 -5.22 6.66
CA THR A 9 -11.74 -5.82 6.16
C THR A 9 -11.74 -7.34 6.31
N ASP A 10 -12.60 -7.85 7.19
CA ASP A 10 -12.88 -9.29 7.22
C ASP A 10 -13.71 -9.76 6.03
N TYR A 11 -13.48 -11.02 5.65
CA TYR A 11 -14.22 -11.72 4.60
C TYR A 11 -15.76 -11.59 4.74
N SER A 12 -16.30 -11.67 5.96
CA SER A 12 -17.74 -11.61 6.21
C SER A 12 -18.37 -10.24 5.98
N HIS A 13 -17.56 -9.18 5.87
CA HIS A 13 -18.06 -7.84 5.59
C HIS A 13 -18.41 -7.63 4.13
N LEU A 14 -17.78 -8.38 3.21
CA LEU A 14 -17.97 -8.23 1.78
C LEU A 14 -19.28 -8.88 1.34
N LYS A 15 -20.20 -8.04 0.86
CA LYS A 15 -21.54 -8.42 0.41
C LYS A 15 -21.80 -7.78 -0.95
N ILE A 16 -22.70 -8.39 -1.73
CA ILE A 16 -23.13 -7.80 -3.01
C ILE A 16 -23.70 -6.39 -2.83
N THR A 17 -24.29 -6.08 -1.67
CA THR A 17 -24.90 -4.77 -1.39
C THR A 17 -23.91 -3.65 -1.07
N ASN A 18 -22.67 -3.97 -0.72
CA ASN A 18 -21.66 -2.97 -0.35
C ASN A 18 -20.36 -3.08 -1.16
N ALA A 19 -20.09 -4.21 -1.82
CA ALA A 19 -18.97 -4.41 -2.73
C ALA A 19 -19.44 -5.15 -4.01
N PRO A 20 -20.40 -4.58 -4.78
CA PRO A 20 -20.97 -5.23 -5.95
C PRO A 20 -19.94 -5.58 -7.03
N TYR A 21 -18.94 -4.74 -7.30
CA TYR A 21 -17.94 -4.97 -8.34
C TYR A 21 -17.04 -6.16 -7.99
N LEU A 22 -16.48 -6.18 -6.80
CA LEU A 22 -15.64 -7.26 -6.31
C LEU A 22 -16.44 -8.58 -6.22
N MET A 23 -17.69 -8.53 -5.74
CA MET A 23 -18.49 -9.74 -5.54
C MET A 23 -19.15 -10.28 -6.82
N SER A 24 -19.50 -9.41 -7.77
CA SER A 24 -20.27 -9.80 -8.97
C SER A 24 -19.44 -9.76 -10.26
N THR A 25 -18.32 -9.03 -10.29
CA THR A 25 -17.44 -8.91 -11.46
C THR A 25 -16.12 -9.66 -11.24
N ILE A 26 -15.35 -9.31 -10.19
CA ILE A 26 -14.01 -9.90 -9.97
C ILE A 26 -14.12 -11.36 -9.54
N ARG A 27 -14.91 -11.64 -8.50
CA ARG A 27 -14.98 -12.97 -7.88
C ARG A 27 -15.31 -14.11 -8.86
N PRO A 28 -16.31 -13.99 -9.78
CA PRO A 28 -16.61 -15.06 -10.74
C PRO A 28 -15.50 -15.37 -11.74
N GLN A 29 -14.54 -14.45 -11.92
CA GLN A 29 -13.46 -14.55 -12.90
C GLN A 29 -12.09 -14.82 -12.26
N SER A 30 -12.05 -15.01 -10.94
CA SER A 30 -10.81 -15.06 -10.16
C SER A 30 -10.71 -16.32 -9.33
N ALA A 31 -9.48 -16.69 -8.96
CA ALA A 31 -9.28 -17.58 -7.83
C ALA A 31 -9.66 -16.81 -6.54
N TRP A 32 -10.62 -17.34 -5.78
CA TRP A 32 -11.16 -16.67 -4.60
C TRP A 32 -10.75 -17.41 -3.32
N LEU A 33 -9.81 -16.84 -2.56
CA LEU A 33 -9.24 -17.47 -1.37
C LEU A 33 -10.08 -17.16 -0.12
N ALA A 34 -11.06 -18.00 0.19
CA ALA A 34 -11.97 -17.80 1.32
C ALA A 34 -11.39 -18.14 2.71
N ASN A 35 -10.16 -18.68 2.76
CA ASN A 35 -9.44 -18.99 4.00
C ASN A 35 -8.03 -18.39 3.97
N TYR A 36 -7.93 -17.12 3.53
CA TYR A 36 -6.70 -16.33 3.57
C TYR A 36 -6.72 -15.46 4.83
N TYR A 37 -5.70 -15.59 5.67
CA TYR A 37 -5.63 -14.91 6.97
C TYR A 37 -4.46 -13.94 6.99
N ALA A 38 -4.68 -12.81 7.65
CA ALA A 38 -3.62 -11.88 8.02
C ALA A 38 -2.56 -12.61 8.89
N ALA A 39 -1.31 -12.16 8.81
CA ALA A 39 -0.23 -12.66 9.66
C ALA A 39 -0.47 -12.30 11.13
N THR A 40 -1.17 -11.18 11.37
CA THR A 40 -1.45 -10.61 12.69
C THR A 40 -2.57 -9.55 12.62
N HIS A 41 -2.90 -8.93 13.75
CA HIS A 41 -3.89 -7.86 13.84
C HIS A 41 -3.35 -6.48 13.40
N TRP A 42 -2.04 -6.26 13.40
CA TRP A 42 -1.42 -4.94 13.16
C TRP A 42 -1.08 -4.72 11.68
N SER A 43 -1.51 -3.60 11.10
CA SER A 43 -1.34 -3.33 9.67
C SER A 43 0.13 -3.35 9.27
N GLN A 44 1.01 -2.64 9.98
CA GLN A 44 2.43 -2.59 9.62
C GLN A 44 3.07 -3.98 9.59
N ALA A 45 2.80 -4.80 10.60
CA ALA A 45 3.31 -6.16 10.64
C ALA A 45 2.75 -7.04 9.50
N ASN A 46 1.51 -6.83 9.06
CA ASN A 46 0.97 -7.52 7.89
C ASN A 46 1.68 -7.12 6.59
N TYR A 47 1.94 -5.82 6.37
CA TYR A 47 2.68 -5.34 5.20
C TYR A 47 4.11 -5.88 5.16
N VAL A 48 4.82 -5.86 6.30
CA VAL A 48 6.19 -6.39 6.38
C VAL A 48 6.20 -7.90 6.19
N ALA A 49 5.24 -8.63 6.77
CA ALA A 49 5.11 -10.07 6.60
C ALA A 49 4.82 -10.46 5.15
N LEU A 50 4.05 -9.66 4.43
CA LEU A 50 3.70 -9.90 3.03
C LEU A 50 4.92 -9.97 2.12
N VAL A 51 5.96 -9.16 2.41
CA VAL A 51 7.14 -9.02 1.54
C VAL A 51 8.43 -9.62 2.13
N THR A 52 8.41 -10.07 3.40
CA THR A 52 9.58 -10.71 4.04
C THR A 52 9.28 -12.08 4.64
N GLY A 53 8.02 -12.41 4.88
CA GLY A 53 7.62 -13.61 5.62
C GLY A 53 7.84 -13.53 7.14
N GLN A 54 8.19 -12.36 7.69
CA GLN A 54 8.42 -12.14 9.12
C GLN A 54 7.94 -10.76 9.58
N PHE A 55 7.91 -10.53 10.89
CA PHE A 55 7.71 -9.22 11.50
C PHE A 55 8.27 -9.21 12.93
N THR A 56 8.48 -8.02 13.48
CA THR A 56 9.03 -7.74 14.80
C THR A 56 7.96 -7.25 15.78
N ARG A 57 8.34 -7.12 17.05
CA ARG A 57 7.50 -6.50 18.07
C ARG A 57 7.21 -5.02 17.80
N CYS A 58 8.11 -4.31 17.12
CA CYS A 58 7.91 -2.89 16.79
C CYS A 58 6.75 -2.73 15.79
N GLU A 59 6.74 -3.55 14.74
CA GLU A 59 5.68 -3.55 13.72
C GLU A 59 4.34 -4.04 14.28
N GLN A 60 4.38 -4.91 15.30
CA GLN A 60 3.20 -5.30 16.10
C GLN A 60 2.64 -4.17 16.99
N GLN A 61 3.07 -2.93 16.75
CA GLN A 61 2.63 -1.73 17.43
C GLN A 61 2.49 -0.54 16.46
N ASP A 62 2.54 -0.80 15.15
CA ASP A 62 2.49 0.23 14.10
C ASP A 62 3.49 1.38 14.35
N GLY A 63 4.72 1.05 14.76
CA GLY A 63 5.77 2.06 15.07
C GLY A 63 6.32 2.81 13.85
N GLY A 64 5.83 2.53 12.63
CA GLY A 64 6.20 3.21 11.40
C GLY A 64 7.69 3.05 11.08
N ILE A 65 8.31 4.12 10.58
CA ILE A 65 9.75 4.09 10.21
C ILE A 65 10.67 3.75 11.39
N ALA A 66 10.26 3.97 12.64
CA ALA A 66 11.08 3.61 13.80
C ALA A 66 11.33 2.08 13.89
N CYS A 67 10.55 1.30 13.14
CA CYS A 67 10.67 -0.14 13.02
C CYS A 67 11.48 -0.60 11.80
N HIS A 68 12.20 0.30 11.12
CA HIS A 68 13.00 -0.06 9.93
C HIS A 68 13.95 -1.23 10.21
N GLN A 69 14.23 -2.01 9.16
CA GLN A 69 14.95 -3.27 9.27
C GLN A 69 16.02 -3.42 8.20
N ASN A 70 17.18 -3.93 8.62
CA ASN A 70 18.18 -4.46 7.72
C ASN A 70 17.95 -5.97 7.50
N VAL A 71 16.89 -6.30 6.75
CA VAL A 71 16.55 -7.67 6.36
C VAL A 71 16.27 -7.74 4.86
N ASP A 72 16.52 -8.92 4.29
CA ASP A 72 16.17 -9.15 2.89
C ASP A 72 14.64 -9.18 2.71
N ASN A 73 14.19 -8.76 1.52
CA ASN A 73 12.78 -8.56 1.21
C ASN A 73 12.52 -8.82 -0.28
N LEU A 74 11.25 -8.94 -0.65
CA LEU A 74 10.84 -9.21 -2.02
C LEU A 74 11.41 -8.21 -3.02
N TYR A 75 11.48 -6.92 -2.67
CA TYR A 75 11.96 -5.87 -3.58
C TYR A 75 13.44 -6.09 -3.93
N HIS A 76 14.29 -6.25 -2.92
CA HIS A 76 15.71 -6.54 -3.14
C HIS A 76 15.94 -7.87 -3.89
N GLN A 77 15.09 -8.89 -3.69
CA GLN A 77 15.13 -10.13 -4.50
C GLN A 77 14.75 -9.89 -5.97
N LEU A 78 13.83 -8.96 -6.26
CA LEU A 78 13.50 -8.57 -7.62
C LEU A 78 14.71 -7.87 -8.26
N ASP A 79 15.35 -6.93 -7.56
CA ASP A 79 16.55 -6.23 -8.04
C ASP A 79 17.70 -7.21 -8.34
N ALA A 80 17.95 -8.16 -7.43
CA ALA A 80 18.97 -9.20 -7.61
C ALA A 80 18.72 -10.10 -8.84
N THR A 81 17.49 -10.15 -9.34
CA THR A 81 17.12 -10.90 -10.56
C THR A 81 16.87 -10.00 -11.78
N GLY A 82 17.14 -8.71 -11.68
CA GLY A 82 16.93 -7.73 -12.74
C GLY A 82 15.47 -7.49 -13.09
N ARG A 83 14.55 -7.76 -12.15
CA ARG A 83 13.11 -7.46 -12.29
C ARG A 83 12.83 -6.11 -11.68
N THR A 84 12.01 -5.33 -12.37
CA THR A 84 11.61 -4.00 -11.92
C THR A 84 10.46 -4.09 -10.93
N TRP A 85 10.41 -3.16 -9.99
CA TRP A 85 9.28 -3.02 -9.09
C TRP A 85 8.90 -1.54 -8.89
N LYS A 86 7.63 -1.28 -8.59
CA LYS A 86 7.10 0.05 -8.22
C LYS A 86 6.03 -0.08 -7.14
N VAL A 87 5.95 0.92 -6.28
CA VAL A 87 4.80 1.16 -5.40
C VAL A 87 4.12 2.45 -5.83
N TRP A 88 2.79 2.37 -5.93
CA TRP A 88 1.91 3.42 -6.41
C TRP A 88 1.00 3.87 -5.27
N LEU A 89 1.21 5.09 -4.78
CA LEU A 89 0.50 5.66 -3.65
C LEU A 89 -0.56 6.65 -4.16
N GLU A 90 -1.85 6.31 -4.12
CA GLU A 90 -2.94 7.12 -4.73
C GLU A 90 -2.87 8.60 -4.40
N ALA A 91 -2.59 8.91 -3.14
CA ALA A 91 -2.47 10.28 -2.68
C ALA A 91 -1.09 10.56 -2.05
N GLY A 92 -0.03 9.87 -2.44
CA GLY A 92 1.33 10.17 -1.95
C GLY A 92 1.71 11.64 -2.20
N THR A 93 2.13 12.39 -1.17
CA THR A 93 2.56 13.79 -1.33
C THR A 93 4.05 13.95 -1.61
N ALA A 94 4.83 12.92 -1.26
CA ALA A 94 6.26 12.85 -1.48
C ALA A 94 6.66 11.39 -1.69
N LYS A 95 7.77 11.19 -2.40
CA LYS A 95 8.43 9.89 -2.53
C LYS A 95 9.23 9.61 -1.28
N CYS A 96 9.28 8.35 -0.85
CA CYS A 96 10.05 7.90 0.31
C CYS A 96 9.69 8.68 1.57
N ASP A 97 8.41 9.00 1.76
CA ASP A 97 7.98 9.76 2.91
C ASP A 97 7.97 8.87 4.16
N THR A 98 8.97 9.08 5.01
CA THR A 98 9.14 8.40 6.29
C THR A 98 8.53 9.16 7.47
N GLY A 99 7.76 10.23 7.22
CA GLY A 99 7.20 11.10 8.25
C GLY A 99 6.41 10.38 9.35
N SER A 100 6.44 10.91 10.58
CA SER A 100 5.73 10.29 11.72
C SER A 100 4.21 10.33 11.53
N GLY A 101 3.57 9.17 11.70
CA GLY A 101 2.15 9.04 11.44
C GLY A 101 1.19 9.63 12.47
N GLY A 102 0.07 10.15 11.97
CA GLY A 102 -1.14 10.41 12.75
C GLY A 102 -2.17 9.29 12.54
N SER A 103 -3.02 9.05 13.53
CA SER A 103 -4.08 8.04 13.46
C SER A 103 -5.18 8.39 12.46
N CYS A 104 -5.56 7.43 11.61
CA CYS A 104 -6.72 7.48 10.73
C CYS A 104 -8.03 7.25 11.50
N SER A 105 -8.63 8.31 12.05
CA SER A 105 -9.94 8.20 12.72
C SER A 105 -10.98 9.20 12.19
N SER A 106 -10.78 9.70 10.97
CA SER A 106 -11.47 10.89 10.46
C SER A 106 -12.42 10.57 9.30
N ASN A 107 -13.50 11.37 9.17
CA ASN A 107 -14.43 11.31 8.03
C ASN A 107 -13.87 12.04 6.78
N VAL A 108 -12.56 12.30 6.76
CA VAL A 108 -11.76 12.96 5.71
C VAL A 108 -10.59 12.04 5.40
N ALA A 109 -10.08 12.09 4.16
CA ALA A 109 -8.88 11.37 3.75
C ALA A 109 -7.76 11.51 4.79
N CYS A 110 -7.18 10.38 5.19
CA CYS A 110 -6.16 10.37 6.22
C CYS A 110 -5.00 11.30 5.86
N PRO A 111 -4.42 12.04 6.82
CA PRO A 111 -3.13 12.67 6.61
C PRO A 111 -2.11 11.57 6.30
N LEU A 112 -1.63 11.64 5.06
CA LEU A 112 -0.97 10.59 4.31
C LEU A 112 0.38 10.16 4.92
N SER A 113 0.98 11.03 5.73
CA SER A 113 2.26 10.78 6.39
C SER A 113 2.21 9.61 7.39
N GLY A 114 1.04 9.26 7.94
CA GLY A 114 0.94 8.15 8.91
C GLY A 114 0.45 6.83 8.38
N PHE A 115 -0.38 6.90 7.37
CA PHE A 115 -0.84 5.71 6.68
C PHE A 115 0.31 5.08 5.89
N TYR A 116 1.10 5.88 5.14
CA TYR A 116 2.17 5.32 4.33
C TYR A 116 3.36 4.82 5.16
N THR A 117 3.64 5.33 6.36
CA THR A 117 4.71 4.74 7.19
C THR A 117 4.41 3.36 7.75
N THR A 118 3.13 2.98 7.82
CA THR A 118 2.71 1.65 8.25
C THR A 118 2.27 0.78 7.07
N GLY A 119 1.78 1.39 5.99
CA GLY A 119 1.25 0.73 4.80
C GLY A 119 2.18 0.65 3.59
N ASN A 120 3.36 1.30 3.60
CA ASN A 120 4.33 1.28 2.50
C ASN A 120 5.58 0.47 2.89
N PRO A 121 5.61 -0.86 2.67
CA PRO A 121 6.74 -1.68 3.12
C PRO A 121 8.14 -1.28 2.59
N PRO A 122 8.36 -0.87 1.31
CA PRO A 122 9.70 -0.54 0.81
C PRO A 122 10.46 0.47 1.66
N ILE A 123 9.78 1.47 2.22
CA ILE A 123 10.42 2.51 3.03
C ILE A 123 10.89 1.99 4.41
N LEU A 124 10.54 0.76 4.78
CA LEU A 124 10.92 0.13 6.05
C LEU A 124 12.19 -0.72 5.94
N PHE A 125 12.79 -0.85 4.76
CA PHE A 125 13.98 -1.69 4.59
C PHE A 125 15.21 -0.89 4.25
N ASP A 126 16.27 -1.06 5.04
CA ASP A 126 17.51 -0.28 4.93
C ASP A 126 18.15 -0.41 3.53
N ASN A 127 18.06 -1.60 2.91
CA ASN A 127 18.56 -1.89 1.57
C ASN A 127 17.73 -1.28 0.43
N ILE A 128 16.59 -0.65 0.74
CA ILE A 128 15.74 0.04 -0.24
C ILE A 128 15.70 1.54 0.08
N GLU A 129 15.30 1.91 1.29
CA GLU A 129 15.12 3.31 1.70
C GLU A 129 16.45 4.04 1.91
N GLY A 130 17.46 3.33 2.41
CA GLY A 130 18.71 3.90 2.89
C GLY A 130 19.81 3.97 1.81
N PRO A 131 20.55 5.08 1.68
CA PRO A 131 21.71 5.17 0.81
C PRO A 131 22.75 4.10 1.17
N ASN A 132 23.17 3.33 0.17
CA ASN A 132 24.11 2.20 0.33
C ASN A 132 23.65 1.13 1.34
N GLY A 133 22.33 0.98 1.55
CA GLY A 133 21.79 0.00 2.47
C GLY A 133 21.85 0.42 3.94
N VAL A 134 21.93 1.72 4.21
CA VAL A 134 21.97 2.29 5.56
C VAL A 134 20.86 3.31 5.69
N TRP A 135 19.92 3.06 6.60
CA TRP A 135 18.80 3.95 6.86
C TRP A 135 19.26 5.39 7.16
N SER A 136 18.51 6.37 6.65
CA SER A 136 18.77 7.78 6.89
C SER A 136 17.48 8.58 7.05
N PRO A 137 17.29 9.30 8.16
CA PRO A 137 16.06 10.07 8.40
C PRO A 137 15.87 11.25 7.45
N THR A 138 16.91 11.63 6.70
CA THR A 138 16.93 12.86 5.89
C THR A 138 17.40 12.66 4.46
N GLU A 139 17.88 11.46 4.12
CA GLU A 139 18.49 11.20 2.82
C GLU A 139 17.99 9.86 2.28
N PRO A 140 16.86 9.82 1.57
CA PRO A 140 16.38 8.59 0.95
C PRO A 140 17.29 8.18 -0.22
N SER A 141 17.35 6.88 -0.47
CA SER A 141 18.13 6.31 -1.57
C SER A 141 17.56 6.69 -2.95
N ALA A 142 18.41 6.64 -3.97
CA ALA A 142 17.98 6.83 -5.36
C ALA A 142 16.99 5.75 -5.81
N GLU A 143 17.09 4.54 -5.27
CA GLU A 143 16.23 3.42 -5.60
C GLU A 143 14.81 3.64 -5.05
N CYS A 144 14.70 4.00 -3.78
CA CYS A 144 13.43 4.36 -3.18
C CYS A 144 12.79 5.52 -3.97
N LEU A 145 13.54 6.58 -4.29
CA LEU A 145 13.03 7.72 -5.06
C LEU A 145 12.61 7.34 -6.50
N ALA A 146 13.12 6.25 -7.05
CA ALA A 146 12.72 5.76 -8.36
C ALA A 146 11.42 4.94 -8.29
N ASN A 147 11.26 4.15 -7.23
CA ASN A 147 10.26 3.08 -7.18
C ASN A 147 9.06 3.38 -6.25
N ASP A 148 9.18 4.29 -5.29
CA ASP A 148 8.05 4.79 -4.49
C ASP A 148 7.42 6.02 -5.16
N VAL A 149 6.23 5.85 -5.72
CA VAL A 149 5.65 6.80 -6.68
C VAL A 149 4.27 7.28 -6.22
N PRO A 150 4.10 8.59 -5.99
CA PRO A 150 2.79 9.23 -6.01
C PRO A 150 2.04 8.87 -7.28
N ALA A 151 0.95 8.12 -7.13
CA ALA A 151 0.12 7.67 -8.24
C ALA A 151 -0.76 8.80 -8.80
N GLY A 152 -0.84 9.94 -8.10
CA GLY A 152 -1.27 11.21 -8.66
C GLY A 152 -1.29 12.29 -7.58
N THR A 153 -2.44 12.95 -7.40
CA THR A 153 -2.59 14.02 -6.38
C THR A 153 -3.91 13.85 -5.64
N PRO A 154 -4.10 14.49 -4.48
CA PRO A 154 -5.37 14.43 -3.76
C PRO A 154 -6.61 14.84 -4.58
N SER A 155 -6.43 15.63 -5.65
CA SER A 155 -7.54 16.03 -6.54
C SER A 155 -7.55 15.30 -7.88
N ALA A 156 -6.52 14.50 -8.19
CA ALA A 156 -6.37 13.79 -9.46
C ALA A 156 -6.34 12.25 -9.29
N GLY A 157 -6.49 11.73 -8.07
CA GLY A 157 -6.48 10.29 -7.77
C GLY A 157 -5.24 9.63 -8.37
N MET A 158 -5.45 8.52 -9.09
CA MET A 158 -4.42 7.71 -9.74
C MET A 158 -3.91 8.24 -11.09
N ALA A 159 -4.02 9.53 -11.39
CA ALA A 159 -3.71 10.08 -12.74
C ALA A 159 -2.29 9.78 -13.27
N THR A 160 -1.26 9.80 -12.42
CA THR A 160 0.11 9.45 -12.81
C THR A 160 0.26 7.96 -13.07
N PHE A 161 -0.33 7.11 -12.22
CA PHE A 161 -0.39 5.67 -12.45
C PHE A 161 -1.08 5.35 -13.78
N ASN A 162 -2.24 5.98 -14.05
CA ASN A 162 -3.01 5.76 -15.26
C ASN A 162 -2.27 6.20 -16.54
N ALA A 163 -1.51 7.29 -16.47
CA ALA A 163 -0.66 7.71 -17.59
C ALA A 163 0.49 6.72 -17.87
N ASP A 164 1.15 6.21 -16.83
CA ASP A 164 2.21 5.22 -16.96
C ASP A 164 1.66 3.86 -17.42
N LEU A 165 0.50 3.45 -16.91
CA LEU A 165 -0.20 2.23 -17.32
C LEU A 165 -0.55 2.27 -18.82
N ALA A 166 -1.10 3.40 -19.29
CA ALA A 166 -1.49 3.57 -20.69
C ALA A 166 -0.30 3.51 -21.68
N THR A 167 0.91 3.80 -21.20
CA THR A 167 2.14 3.81 -22.01
C THR A 167 3.02 2.57 -21.78
N GLY A 168 2.63 1.67 -20.87
CA GLY A 168 3.42 0.50 -20.50
C GLY A 168 4.62 0.83 -19.60
N ASN A 169 4.68 2.03 -19.01
CA ASN A 169 5.72 2.48 -18.08
C ASN A 169 5.50 1.95 -16.65
N VAL A 170 5.10 0.69 -16.53
CA VAL A 170 4.87 -0.03 -15.28
C VAL A 170 5.98 -1.04 -15.05
N ALA A 171 6.14 -1.48 -13.80
CA ALA A 171 7.16 -2.45 -13.45
C ALA A 171 6.71 -3.91 -13.66
N ASP A 172 7.62 -4.87 -13.49
CA ASP A 172 7.27 -6.29 -13.45
C ASP A 172 6.38 -6.60 -12.23
N PHE A 173 6.65 -5.95 -11.09
CA PHE A 173 5.86 -6.01 -9.86
C PHE A 173 5.38 -4.62 -9.43
N ASN A 174 4.08 -4.39 -9.39
CA ASN A 174 3.48 -3.11 -9.01
C ASN A 174 2.61 -3.32 -7.78
N THR A 175 2.88 -2.60 -6.70
CA THR A 175 1.96 -2.52 -5.56
C THR A 175 1.16 -1.24 -5.68
N VAL A 176 -0.16 -1.31 -5.55
CA VAL A 176 -1.06 -0.16 -5.51
C VAL A 176 -1.61 -0.07 -4.10
N ILE A 177 -1.35 1.06 -3.46
CA ILE A 177 -1.84 1.38 -2.12
C ILE A 177 -2.84 2.53 -2.31
N PRO A 178 -4.15 2.24 -2.22
CA PRO A 178 -5.17 3.26 -2.21
C PRO A 178 -4.99 4.20 -1.03
N ASN A 179 -5.55 5.41 -1.11
CA ASN A 179 -5.50 6.32 0.02
C ASN A 179 -6.47 5.89 1.14
N GLY A 180 -6.39 6.49 2.32
CA GLY A 180 -7.20 6.10 3.49
C GLY A 180 -8.73 6.19 3.33
N CYS A 181 -9.24 6.82 2.27
CA CYS A 181 -10.66 6.73 1.89
C CYS A 181 -10.94 5.54 1.00
N ASP A 182 -10.00 5.17 0.15
CA ASP A 182 -10.22 4.20 -0.92
C ASP A 182 -9.63 2.83 -0.57
N ASP A 183 -8.89 2.68 0.54
CA ASP A 183 -8.30 1.43 1.00
C ASP A 183 -9.27 0.54 1.79
N GLY A 184 -10.42 1.08 2.22
CA GLY A 184 -11.37 0.37 3.08
C GLY A 184 -11.17 0.58 4.58
N GLU A 185 -10.30 1.51 5.01
CA GLU A 185 -10.10 1.86 6.41
C GLU A 185 -11.16 2.86 6.91
N ALA A 186 -11.21 4.05 6.30
CA ALA A 186 -12.08 5.14 6.76
C ALA A 186 -13.46 5.14 6.10
N ASN A 187 -14.44 5.76 6.75
CA ASN A 187 -15.76 6.04 6.15
C ASN A 187 -15.79 7.49 5.66
N CYS A 188 -15.18 7.73 4.50
CA CYS A 188 -15.09 9.06 3.92
C CYS A 188 -16.39 9.48 3.23
N LYS A 189 -16.77 10.74 3.39
CA LYS A 189 -17.90 11.31 2.65
C LYS A 189 -17.52 11.53 1.16
N PRO A 190 -18.49 11.44 0.22
CA PRO A 190 -19.93 11.31 0.45
C PRO A 190 -20.43 9.86 0.60
N VAL A 191 -19.65 8.86 0.18
CA VAL A 191 -20.07 7.44 0.19
C VAL A 191 -20.32 6.95 1.62
N ASN A 192 -19.42 7.30 2.55
CA ASN A 192 -19.50 7.02 3.98
C ASN A 192 -19.76 5.53 4.27
N ASN A 193 -19.09 4.67 3.50
CA ASN A 193 -19.10 3.22 3.63
C ASN A 193 -17.78 2.70 3.07
N ARG A 194 -16.86 2.36 3.97
CA ARG A 194 -15.50 1.95 3.61
C ARG A 194 -15.41 0.81 2.59
N TYR A 195 -16.35 -0.14 2.64
CA TYR A 195 -16.36 -1.28 1.71
C TYR A 195 -16.80 -0.84 0.31
N THR A 196 -17.78 0.06 0.24
CA THR A 196 -18.23 0.64 -1.03
C THR A 196 -17.18 1.57 -1.60
N GLN A 197 -16.47 2.33 -0.76
CA GLN A 197 -15.36 3.16 -1.22
C GLN A 197 -14.25 2.33 -1.89
N PHE A 198 -13.78 1.24 -1.25
CA PHE A 198 -12.79 0.35 -1.88
C PHE A 198 -13.33 -0.36 -3.13
N ASP A 199 -14.60 -0.76 -3.14
CA ASP A 199 -15.22 -1.36 -4.33
C ASP A 199 -15.34 -0.37 -5.49
N ASP A 200 -15.67 0.89 -5.20
CA ASP A 200 -15.73 1.99 -6.18
C ASP A 200 -14.33 2.28 -6.75
N PHE A 201 -13.29 2.29 -5.90
CA PHE A 201 -11.89 2.40 -6.33
C PHE A 201 -11.52 1.27 -7.31
N LEU A 202 -11.79 0.01 -6.94
CA LEU A 202 -11.53 -1.15 -7.80
C LEU A 202 -12.32 -1.14 -9.11
N ALA A 203 -13.53 -0.55 -9.10
CA ALA A 203 -14.35 -0.44 -10.31
C ALA A 203 -13.88 0.67 -11.25
N HIS A 204 -13.22 1.69 -10.70
CA HIS A 204 -12.72 2.85 -11.44
C HIS A 204 -11.34 2.60 -12.07
N GLU A 205 -10.43 1.96 -11.33
CA GLU A 205 -9.05 1.65 -11.74
C GLU A 205 -8.91 0.30 -12.46
#